data_AF-A0A3S9V4A8-F1
#
_entry.id   AF-A0A3S9V4A8-F1
#
_cell.length_a   1.000
_cell.length_b   1.000
_cell.length_c   1.000
_cell.angle_alpha   90.00
_cell.angle_beta   90.00
_cell.angle_gamma   90.00
#
_symmetry.space_group_name_H-M   'P 1'
#
loop_
_entity.id
_entity.type
_entity.pdbx_description
1 polymer ?
#
loop_
_entity_poly.entity_id
_entity_poly.type
_entity_poly.pdbx_seq_one_letter_code
_entity_poly.pdbx_strand_id
1 'polypeptide(L)'
;MLEFNPSQLMKILDLTSDRVVAAAQRGVEKALEELAQDSEKLAPKDKGNLVRSKQVKVEVKNGLRVTGQISYSAIRKSKSGWEFDYAIYLHELSDFDPTTPGTGPKFLERPLKARYRRYQKIIADEIKGEFGRV
;
A
#
# COMPACT_ATOMS: atom_id res chain seq x y z
N MET A 1 -42.09 21.06 26.24
CA MET A 1 -41.57 21.21 24.87
C MET A 1 -40.24 20.48 24.82
N LEU A 2 -40.15 19.39 24.05
CA LEU A 2 -38.90 18.65 23.85
C LEU A 2 -38.19 19.29 22.65
N GLU A 3 -37.03 19.90 22.89
CA GLU A 3 -36.22 20.53 21.86
C GLU A 3 -35.26 19.49 21.28
N PHE A 4 -35.52 19.03 20.06
CA PHE A 4 -34.62 18.13 19.36
C PHE A 4 -33.51 18.97 18.72
N ASN A 5 -32.25 18.76 19.13
CA ASN A 5 -31.10 19.50 18.61
C ASN A 5 -30.32 18.65 17.58
N PRO A 6 -30.70 18.70 16.29
CA PRO A 6 -30.07 17.90 15.24
C PRO A 6 -28.59 18.28 15.02
N SER A 7 -28.16 19.48 15.42
CA SER A 7 -26.78 19.94 15.22
C SER A 7 -25.77 19.13 16.01
N GLN A 8 -26.13 18.66 17.21
CA GLN A 8 -25.26 17.78 18.00
C GLN A 8 -25.14 16.38 17.35
N LEU A 9 -26.25 15.85 16.84
CA LEU A 9 -26.26 14.59 16.11
C LEU A 9 -25.37 14.66 14.86
N MET A 10 -25.51 15.72 14.05
CA MET A 10 -24.70 15.88 12.83
C MET A 10 -23.20 15.97 13.17
N LYS A 11 -22.82 16.72 14.21
CA LYS A 11 -21.41 16.77 14.67
C LYS A 11 -20.86 15.39 15.06
N ILE A 12 -21.66 14.57 15.74
CA ILE A 12 -21.25 13.21 16.13
C ILE A 12 -21.10 12.31 14.90
N LEU A 13 -22.02 12.41 13.93
CA LEU A 13 -21.94 11.65 12.68
C LEU A 13 -20.69 12.02 11.87
N ASP A 14 -20.39 13.32 11.73
CA ASP A 14 -19.21 13.80 11.02
C ASP A 14 -17.92 13.31 11.70
N LEU A 15 -17.83 13.47 13.02
CA LEU A 15 -16.67 13.05 13.80
C LEU A 15 -16.47 11.53 13.75
N THR A 16 -17.55 10.76 13.71
CA THR A 16 -17.49 9.29 13.53
C THR A 16 -17.01 8.94 12.13
N SER A 17 -17.49 9.63 11.10
CA SER A 17 -17.04 9.44 9.73
C SER A 17 -15.54 9.71 9.58
N ASP A 18 -15.05 10.82 10.14
CA ASP A 18 -13.63 11.17 10.07
C ASP A 18 -12.74 10.15 10.78
N ARG A 19 -13.18 9.63 11.94
CA ARG A 19 -12.49 8.55 12.64
C ARG A 19 -12.42 7.27 11.83
N VAL A 20 -13.51 6.90 11.15
CA VAL A 20 -13.56 5.73 10.27
C VAL A 20 -12.61 5.90 9.08
N VAL A 21 -12.56 7.09 8.47
CA VAL A 21 -11.61 7.40 7.39
C VAL A 21 -10.17 7.28 7.88
N ALA A 22 -9.85 7.86 9.03
CA ALA A 22 -8.52 7.77 9.62
C ALA A 22 -8.12 6.33 9.93
N ALA A 23 -9.04 5.52 10.44
CA ALA A 23 -8.81 4.10 10.68
C ALA A 23 -8.60 3.31 9.38
N ALA A 24 -9.39 3.60 8.34
CA ALA A 24 -9.20 3.02 7.02
C ALA A 24 -7.83 3.40 6.42
N GLN A 25 -7.39 4.65 6.58
CA GLN A 25 -6.07 5.10 6.17
C GLN A 25 -4.96 4.30 6.84
N ARG A 26 -4.97 4.20 8.17
CA ARG A 26 -3.99 3.39 8.94
C ARG A 26 -4.01 1.93 8.52
N GLY A 27 -5.19 1.37 8.26
CA GLY A 27 -5.34 0.00 7.79
C GLY A 27 -4.70 -0.22 6.42
N VAL A 28 -4.89 0.71 5.49
CA VAL A 28 -4.27 0.69 4.16
C VAL A 28 -2.75 0.86 4.26
N GLU A 29 -2.25 1.78 5.08
CA GLU A 29 -0.81 1.95 5.34
C GLU A 29 -0.17 0.65 5.84
N LYS A 30 -0.75 0.01 6.87
CA LYS A 30 -0.28 -1.28 7.40
C LYS A 30 -0.30 -2.39 6.34
N ALA A 31 -1.36 -2.45 5.54
CA ALA A 31 -1.47 -3.44 4.48
C ALA A 31 -0.38 -3.24 3.40
N LEU A 32 -0.09 -1.98 3.03
CA LEU A 32 0.99 -1.65 2.08
C LEU A 32 2.37 -1.91 2.66
N GLU A 33 2.58 -1.70 3.97
CA GLU A 33 3.83 -2.06 4.64
C GLU A 33 4.06 -3.57 4.65
N GLU A 34 3.03 -4.37 4.95
CA GLU A 34 3.14 -5.84 4.89
C GLU A 34 3.39 -6.31 3.44
N LEU A 35 2.67 -5.74 2.47
CA LEU A 35 2.90 -5.98 1.04
C LEU A 35 4.33 -5.62 0.63
N ALA A 36 4.85 -4.50 1.11
CA ALA A 36 6.21 -4.06 0.85
C ALA A 36 7.27 -5.04 1.37
N GLN A 37 7.07 -5.58 2.57
CA GLN A 37 7.96 -6.57 3.16
C GLN A 37 7.95 -7.88 2.35
N ASP A 38 6.77 -8.30 1.88
CA ASP A 38 6.65 -9.50 1.04
C ASP A 38 7.28 -9.28 -0.33
N SER A 39 7.03 -8.13 -0.95
CA SER A 39 7.59 -7.80 -2.26
C SER A 39 9.10 -7.66 -2.21
N GLU A 40 9.67 -7.15 -1.12
CA GLU A 40 11.11 -7.08 -0.91
C GLU A 40 11.78 -8.46 -0.85
N LYS A 41 11.11 -9.46 -0.28
CA LYS A 41 11.62 -10.85 -0.26
C LYS A 41 11.64 -11.48 -1.66
N LEU A 42 10.73 -11.06 -2.53
CA LEU A 42 10.57 -11.58 -3.89
C LEU A 42 11.32 -10.76 -4.95
N ALA A 43 11.72 -9.53 -4.62
CA ALA A 43 12.48 -8.67 -5.51
C ALA A 43 13.91 -9.21 -5.67
N PRO A 44 14.42 -9.36 -6.91
CA PRO A 44 15.81 -9.71 -7.14
C PRO A 44 16.75 -8.72 -6.45
N LYS A 45 17.68 -9.23 -5.64
CA LYS A 45 18.66 -8.42 -4.90
C LYS A 45 19.84 -8.04 -5.78
N ASP A 46 19.58 -7.54 -6.99
CA ASP A 46 20.68 -7.03 -7.81
C ASP A 46 21.00 -5.59 -7.36
N LYS A 47 21.91 -5.52 -6.37
CA LYS A 47 22.62 -4.31 -5.92
C LYS A 47 21.86 -3.28 -5.07
N GLY A 48 20.90 -3.71 -4.23
CA GLY A 48 20.37 -2.93 -3.09
C GLY A 48 19.55 -1.66 -3.40
N ASN A 49 19.74 -1.02 -4.56
CA ASN A 49 19.09 0.22 -4.95
C ASN A 49 17.60 0.03 -5.26
N LEU A 50 17.20 -1.15 -5.75
CA LEU A 50 15.80 -1.46 -6.06
C LEU A 50 14.95 -1.43 -4.79
N VAL A 51 15.38 -2.13 -3.74
CA VAL A 51 14.67 -2.17 -2.45
C VAL A 51 14.56 -0.77 -1.83
N ARG A 52 15.62 0.02 -1.94
CA ARG A 52 15.68 1.40 -1.41
C ARG A 52 14.78 2.38 -2.16
N SER A 53 14.42 2.09 -3.40
CA SER A 53 13.55 2.95 -4.22
C SER A 53 12.05 2.77 -3.98
N LYS A 54 11.67 2.01 -2.96
CA LYS A 54 10.27 1.81 -2.61
C LYS A 54 9.61 3.15 -2.29
N GLN A 55 8.47 3.41 -2.93
CA GLN A 55 7.58 4.50 -2.59
C GLN A 55 6.22 3.93 -2.19
N VAL A 56 5.74 4.34 -1.03
CA VAL A 56 4.39 4.04 -0.55
C VAL A 56 3.65 5.36 -0.45
N LYS A 57 2.46 5.43 -1.05
CA LYS A 57 1.58 6.60 -1.02
C LYS A 57 0.19 6.14 -0.61
N VAL A 58 -0.40 6.85 0.34
CA VAL A 58 -1.80 6.67 0.72
C VAL A 58 -2.50 8.00 0.54
N GLU A 59 -3.57 8.00 -0.25
CA GLU A 59 -4.37 9.17 -0.55
C GLU A 59 -5.78 8.95 -0.06
N VAL A 60 -6.29 9.88 0.74
CA VAL A 60 -7.71 9.99 1.04
C VAL A 60 -8.32 10.91 0.00
N LYS A 61 -9.15 10.35 -0.89
CA LYS A 61 -9.92 11.14 -1.87
C LYS A 61 -11.29 11.46 -1.27
N ASN A 62 -11.83 12.64 -1.62
CA ASN A 62 -13.08 13.22 -1.11
C ASN A 62 -14.09 12.17 -0.60
N GLY A 63 -14.43 12.26 0.69
CA GLY A 63 -15.32 11.32 1.37
C GLY A 63 -14.60 10.13 2.01
N LEU A 64 -15.19 8.93 1.89
CA LEU A 64 -14.75 7.69 2.56
C LEU A 64 -13.76 6.84 1.72
N ARG A 65 -13.17 7.40 0.66
CA ARG A 65 -12.35 6.63 -0.29
C ARG A 65 -10.87 6.77 0.02
N VAL A 66 -10.29 5.73 0.62
CA VAL A 66 -8.84 5.59 0.83
C VAL A 66 -8.25 4.78 -0.31
N THR A 67 -7.23 5.32 -0.99
CA THR A 67 -6.48 4.63 -2.05
C THR A 67 -5.02 4.49 -1.65
N GLY A 68 -4.51 3.27 -1.68
CA GLY A 68 -3.11 2.95 -1.43
C GLY A 68 -2.37 2.61 -2.71
N GLN A 69 -1.17 3.16 -2.87
CA GLN A 69 -0.26 2.85 -3.98
C GLN A 69 1.13 2.49 -3.44
N ILE A 70 1.70 1.43 -3.98
CA ILE A 70 3.10 1.08 -3.80
C ILE A 70 3.78 1.01 -5.17
N SER A 71 4.97 1.58 -5.28
CA SER A 71 5.79 1.52 -6.48
C SER A 71 7.26 1.33 -6.11
N TYR A 72 8.03 0.80 -7.06
CA TYR A 72 9.48 0.79 -7.02
C TYR A 72 9.97 1.54 -8.26
N SER A 73 10.99 2.38 -8.12
CA SER A 73 11.57 3.11 -9.25
C SER A 73 13.09 3.22 -9.13
N ALA A 74 13.80 2.48 -9.96
CA ALA A 74 15.26 2.41 -9.93
C ALA A 74 15.83 2.96 -11.24
N ILE A 75 15.84 4.28 -11.37
CA ILE A 75 16.36 4.95 -12.57
C ILE A 75 17.88 4.76 -12.64
N ARG A 76 18.35 4.23 -13.77
CA ARG A 76 19.78 4.08 -14.10
C ARG A 76 20.08 4.70 -15.46
N LYS A 77 21.29 5.25 -15.59
CA LYS A 77 21.85 5.63 -16.89
C LYS A 77 22.41 4.40 -17.59
N SER A 78 21.93 4.14 -18.80
CA SER A 78 22.50 3.13 -19.70
C SER A 78 23.90 3.56 -20.18
N LYS A 79 24.65 2.62 -20.81
CA LYS A 79 26.00 2.89 -21.38
C LYS A 79 26.03 4.03 -22.40
N SER A 80 24.87 4.39 -22.93
CA SER A 80 24.61 5.37 -23.98
C SER A 80 23.90 6.63 -23.45
N GLY A 81 23.76 6.75 -22.13
CA GLY A 81 23.32 7.97 -21.46
C GLY A 81 21.82 8.10 -21.21
N TRP A 82 20.98 7.20 -21.74
CA TRP A 82 19.53 7.22 -21.52
C TRP A 82 19.18 6.76 -20.11
N GLU A 83 18.23 7.43 -19.47
CA GLU A 83 17.65 7.02 -18.20
C GLU A 83 16.62 5.90 -18.42
N PHE A 84 16.72 4.87 -17.60
CA PHE A 84 15.89 3.68 -17.72
C PHE A 84 15.48 3.20 -16.33
N ASP A 85 14.20 2.92 -16.14
CA ASP A 85 13.69 2.37 -14.88
C ASP A 85 13.88 0.84 -14.84
N TYR A 86 14.97 0.44 -14.18
CA TYR A 86 15.33 -0.97 -14.02
C TYR A 86 14.31 -1.72 -13.14
N ALA A 87 13.55 -1.03 -12.29
CA ALA A 87 12.53 -1.66 -11.43
C ALA A 87 11.36 -2.21 -12.25
N ILE A 88 10.87 -1.41 -13.20
CA ILE A 88 9.77 -1.80 -14.10
C ILE A 88 10.23 -2.95 -15.01
N TYR A 89 11.44 -2.84 -15.55
CA TYR A 89 12.01 -3.88 -16.39
C TYR A 89 12.11 -5.24 -15.67
N LEU A 90 12.63 -5.26 -14.44
CA LEU A 90 12.66 -6.49 -13.63
C LEU A 90 11.28 -6.99 -13.21
N HIS A 91 10.31 -6.08 -13.05
CA HIS A 91 8.96 -6.46 -12.68
C HIS A 91 8.24 -7.18 -13.83
N GLU A 92 8.49 -6.75 -15.07
CA GLU A 92 7.82 -7.24 -16.27
C GLU A 92 8.56 -8.38 -16.99
N LEU A 93 9.90 -8.36 -17.05
CA LEU A 93 10.62 -9.42 -17.76
C LEU A 93 10.74 -10.70 -16.93
N SER A 94 10.21 -11.77 -17.51
CA SER A 94 10.33 -13.13 -17.00
C SER A 94 11.67 -13.80 -17.27
N ASP A 95 12.52 -13.21 -18.12
CA ASP A 95 13.69 -13.85 -18.71
C ASP A 95 15.02 -13.35 -18.12
N PHE A 96 15.01 -13.05 -16.82
CA PHE A 96 16.22 -12.79 -16.04
C PHE A 96 16.41 -13.95 -15.08
N ASP A 97 17.59 -14.58 -15.10
CA ASP A 97 17.97 -15.62 -14.15
C ASP A 97 18.18 -14.98 -12.77
N PRO A 98 17.25 -15.18 -11.81
CA PRO A 98 17.36 -14.54 -10.52
C PRO A 98 18.58 -15.07 -9.78
N THR A 99 19.54 -14.18 -9.53
CA THR A 99 20.73 -14.48 -8.72
C THR A 99 20.40 -14.87 -7.26
N THR A 100 19.15 -14.70 -6.83
CA THR A 100 18.63 -15.11 -5.52
C THR A 100 17.51 -16.13 -5.70
N PRO A 101 17.62 -17.35 -5.13
CA PRO A 101 16.54 -18.34 -5.18
C PRO A 101 15.21 -17.79 -4.61
N GLY A 102 14.12 -17.99 -5.34
CA GLY A 102 12.77 -17.56 -4.94
C GLY A 102 12.39 -16.12 -5.30
N THR A 103 13.33 -15.34 -5.85
CA THR A 103 13.01 -14.02 -6.44
C THR A 103 12.59 -14.17 -7.90
N GLY A 104 11.90 -13.17 -8.44
CA GLY A 104 11.47 -13.22 -9.84
C GLY A 104 10.56 -12.07 -10.26
N PRO A 105 10.04 -12.13 -11.49
CA PRO A 105 9.13 -11.11 -12.00
C PRO A 105 7.87 -11.01 -11.16
N LYS A 106 7.14 -9.91 -11.36
CA LYS A 106 5.85 -9.65 -10.69
C LYS A 106 5.94 -9.65 -9.16
N PHE A 107 7.07 -9.22 -8.60
CA PHE A 107 7.33 -9.20 -7.16
C PHE A 107 6.37 -8.30 -6.34
N LEU A 108 5.65 -7.36 -6.95
CA LEU A 108 4.52 -6.64 -6.32
C LEU A 108 3.18 -7.37 -6.51
N GLU A 109 2.91 -7.87 -7.72
CA GLU A 109 1.60 -8.42 -8.08
C GLU A 109 1.37 -9.81 -7.46
N ARG A 110 2.41 -10.64 -7.39
CA ARG A 110 2.36 -11.99 -6.80
C ARG A 110 1.95 -11.95 -5.32
N PRO A 111 2.65 -11.23 -4.42
CA PRO A 111 2.24 -11.16 -3.02
C PRO A 111 0.89 -10.46 -2.86
N LEU A 112 0.61 -9.43 -3.67
CA LEU A 112 -0.69 -8.75 -3.67
C LEU A 112 -1.85 -9.73 -3.90
N LYS A 113 -1.75 -10.56 -4.94
CA LYS A 113 -2.78 -11.56 -5.27
C LYS A 113 -2.81 -12.69 -4.24
N ALA A 114 -1.66 -13.20 -3.84
CA ALA A 114 -1.56 -14.34 -2.91
C ALA A 114 -2.12 -14.01 -1.52
N ARG A 115 -1.95 -12.78 -1.05
CA ARG A 115 -2.33 -12.35 0.30
C ARG A 115 -3.44 -11.31 0.30
N TYR A 116 -4.19 -11.16 -0.79
CA TYR A 116 -5.27 -10.19 -0.93
C TYR A 116 -6.25 -10.19 0.27
N ARG A 117 -6.71 -11.38 0.68
CA ARG A 117 -7.61 -11.54 1.85
C ARG A 117 -6.97 -11.09 3.17
N ARG A 118 -5.66 -11.26 3.32
CA ARG A 118 -4.92 -10.81 4.52
C ARG A 118 -4.89 -9.29 4.57
N TYR A 119 -4.63 -8.62 3.46
CA TYR A 119 -4.64 -7.16 3.39
C TYR A 119 -6.03 -6.59 3.67
N GLN A 120 -7.08 -7.19 3.10
CA GLN A 120 -8.47 -6.83 3.43
C GLN A 120 -8.76 -6.99 4.94
N LYS A 121 -8.27 -8.07 5.55
CA LYS A 121 -8.45 -8.31 6.98
C LYS A 121 -7.75 -7.25 7.83
N ILE A 122 -6.52 -6.86 7.50
CA ILE A 122 -5.79 -5.80 8.23
C ILE A 122 -6.57 -4.49 8.22
N ILE A 123 -7.11 -4.12 7.06
CA ILE A 123 -7.92 -2.90 6.92
C ILE A 123 -9.21 -3.02 7.77
N ALA A 124 -9.90 -4.14 7.67
CA ALA A 124 -11.14 -4.37 8.41
C ALA A 124 -10.91 -4.39 9.94
N ASP A 125 -9.82 -4.99 10.40
CA ASP A 125 -9.47 -5.07 11.82
C ASP A 125 -9.13 -3.68 12.39
N GLU A 126 -8.49 -2.81 11.61
CA GLU A 126 -8.21 -1.43 12.02
C GLU A 126 -9.49 -0.59 12.13
N ILE A 127 -10.41 -0.72 11.16
CA ILE A 127 -11.71 -0.05 11.19
C ILE A 127 -12.55 -0.54 12.37
N LYS A 128 -12.62 -1.86 12.60
CA LYS A 128 -13.33 -2.44 13.76
C LYS A 128 -12.74 -1.99 15.09
N GLY A 129 -11.41 -1.90 15.18
CA GLY A 129 -10.72 -1.41 16.36
C GLY A 129 -11.05 0.05 16.69
N GLU A 130 -11.42 0.86 15.70
CA GLU A 130 -11.90 2.23 15.94
C GLU A 130 -13.28 2.21 16.61
N PHE A 131 -14.22 1.38 16.13
CA PHE A 131 -15.56 1.27 16.74
C PHE A 131 -15.52 0.69 18.16
N GLY A 132 -14.59 -0.20 18.47
CA GLY A 132 -14.42 -0.76 19.82
C GLY A 132 -13.70 0.17 20.80
N ARG A 133 -13.17 1.32 20.34
CA ARG A 133 -12.52 2.34 21.19
C ARG A 133 -13.45 3.48 21.58
N VAL A 134 -14.65 3.55 21.01
CA VAL A 134 -15.68 4.57 21.28
C VAL A 134 -16.60 4.12 22.41
#